data_AF-A0A2N0SLS7-F1
#
_entry.id   AF-A0A2N0SLS7-F1
#
_cell.length_a   1.000
_cell.length_b   1.000
_cell.length_c   1.000
_cell.angle_alpha   90.00
_cell.angle_beta   90.00
_cell.angle_gamma   90.00
#
_symmetry.space_group_name_H-M   'P 1'
#
loop_
_entity.id
_entity.type
_entity.pdbx_description
1 polymer ?
#
loop_
_entity_poly.entity_id
_entity_poly.type
_entity_poly.pdbx_seq_one_letter_code
_entity_poly.pdbx_strand_id
1 'polypeptide(L)'
;MTTSTKGKKKEKIFTNLHINLKHNGEREFSEQNTGIWWENAEKSLPPGARLLSLILYSDATNVDTLGKSQLHPIYLSIGNIKNWRRNKKDAKQLLAYLPILKSNNITERKSETFKIAVRECFHKSLELLLDPLLKLNKNGIDLFLNNEMIWFYPRVSAIISDWPEAATYCLTYKSPMSKHPCHFCLVTRDNLADLNLQIDDITPRTHVNMQQYFNQNSGNSVCIENISNFFWNLP
;
A
#
# COMPACT_ATOMS: atom_id res chain seq x y z
N MET A 1 45.09 19.16 -10.00
CA MET A 1 44.92 17.98 -9.12
C MET A 1 43.94 18.39 -8.04
N THR A 2 42.74 17.87 -7.84
CA THR A 2 42.01 16.68 -8.32
C THR A 2 40.52 17.03 -8.23
N THR A 3 39.77 16.63 -9.25
CA THR A 3 38.35 16.89 -9.47
C THR A 3 37.43 15.95 -8.69
N SER A 4 36.25 16.47 -8.34
CA SER A 4 34.91 15.85 -8.48
C SER A 4 34.77 14.33 -8.26
N THR A 5 34.19 13.93 -7.12
CA THR A 5 33.65 12.55 -6.94
C THR A 5 32.34 12.42 -6.13
N LYS A 6 31.73 13.50 -5.62
CA LYS A 6 30.50 13.38 -4.80
C LYS A 6 29.16 13.43 -5.55
N GLY A 7 29.12 13.87 -6.82
CA GLY A 7 27.87 13.98 -7.60
C GLY A 7 27.40 12.68 -8.29
N LYS A 8 28.34 11.87 -8.79
CA LYS A 8 28.04 10.73 -9.71
C LYS A 8 27.35 9.51 -9.09
N LYS A 9 27.22 9.44 -7.75
CA LYS A 9 26.64 8.26 -7.07
C LYS A 9 25.12 8.31 -6.92
N LYS A 10 24.50 9.50 -6.97
CA LYS A 10 23.03 9.64 -6.90
C LYS A 10 22.36 9.42 -8.27
N GLU A 11 23.04 9.77 -9.36
CA GLU A 11 22.53 9.68 -10.75
C GLU A 11 22.31 8.23 -11.23
N LYS A 12 23.11 7.27 -10.75
CA LYS A 12 22.98 5.84 -11.14
C LYS A 12 21.84 5.07 -10.46
N ILE A 13 20.98 5.73 -9.66
CA ILE A 13 19.96 5.03 -8.86
C ILE A 13 18.68 4.77 -9.67
N PHE A 14 18.39 5.57 -10.70
CA PHE A 14 17.16 5.48 -11.49
C PHE A 14 17.31 4.76 -12.84
N THR A 15 18.50 4.25 -13.19
CA THR A 15 18.83 3.82 -14.57
C THR A 15 18.16 2.54 -15.08
N ASN A 16 17.31 1.87 -14.30
CA ASN A 16 16.62 0.64 -14.76
C ASN A 16 15.10 0.84 -14.74
N LEU A 17 14.60 1.86 -15.43
CA LEU A 17 13.17 2.20 -15.49
C LEU A 17 12.35 1.27 -16.41
N HIS A 18 12.98 0.38 -17.17
CA HIS A 18 12.29 -0.56 -18.04
C HIS A 18 13.16 -1.79 -18.28
N ILE A 19 12.88 -2.89 -17.59
CA ILE A 19 13.49 -4.18 -17.94
C ILE A 19 12.43 -5.28 -17.78
N ASN A 20 11.81 -5.67 -18.88
CA ASN A 20 11.19 -6.98 -18.97
C ASN A 20 12.31 -8.01 -19.11
N LEU A 21 12.85 -8.47 -17.97
CA LEU A 21 13.79 -9.59 -17.98
C LEU A 21 13.02 -10.83 -18.41
N LYS A 22 13.42 -11.41 -19.54
CA LYS A 22 12.93 -12.71 -19.99
C LYS A 22 14.10 -13.69 -19.99
N HIS A 23 13.92 -14.82 -19.35
CA HIS A 23 14.84 -15.95 -19.40
C HIS A 23 14.10 -17.13 -20.02
N ASN A 24 14.64 -17.71 -21.10
CA ASN A 24 13.98 -18.77 -21.88
C ASN A 24 12.54 -18.44 -22.37
N GLY A 25 12.24 -17.16 -22.60
CA GLY A 25 10.92 -16.71 -23.03
C GLY A 25 9.92 -16.46 -21.89
N GLU A 26 10.24 -16.87 -20.67
CA GLU A 26 9.45 -16.63 -19.46
C GLU A 26 9.90 -15.34 -18.75
N ARG A 27 8.95 -14.63 -18.14
CA ARG A 27 9.24 -13.40 -17.39
C ARG A 27 9.89 -13.73 -16.05
N GLU A 28 11.01 -13.07 -15.75
CA GLU A 28 11.65 -13.14 -14.45
C GLU A 28 11.15 -12.02 -13.52
N PHE A 29 10.67 -12.41 -12.35
CA PHE A 29 10.24 -11.48 -11.31
C PHE A 29 11.36 -11.29 -10.27
N SER A 30 11.86 -10.06 -10.13
CA SER A 30 12.96 -9.75 -9.20
C SER A 30 12.82 -8.40 -8.50
N GLU A 31 12.22 -7.41 -9.16
CA GLU A 31 12.01 -6.05 -8.66
C GLU A 31 10.58 -5.60 -9.02
N GLN A 32 10.09 -4.53 -8.40
CA GLN A 32 8.72 -4.04 -8.66
C GLN A 32 8.45 -3.76 -10.14
N ASN A 33 9.45 -3.24 -10.87
CA ASN A 33 9.35 -2.91 -12.29
C ASN A 33 9.30 -4.13 -13.23
N THR A 34 9.47 -5.34 -12.69
CA THR A 34 9.25 -6.60 -13.43
C THR A 34 7.85 -7.17 -13.18
N GLY A 35 7.08 -6.59 -12.25
CA GLY A 35 5.76 -7.07 -11.87
C GLY A 35 4.68 -6.76 -12.90
N ILE A 36 3.64 -7.61 -12.95
CA ILE A 36 2.47 -7.43 -13.82
C ILE A 36 1.76 -6.09 -13.53
N TRP A 37 1.65 -5.72 -12.24
CA TRP A 37 1.07 -4.45 -11.85
C TRP A 37 1.79 -3.25 -12.47
N TRP A 38 3.14 -3.26 -12.47
CA TRP A 38 3.94 -2.16 -13.01
C TRP A 38 3.72 -2.01 -14.52
N GLU A 39 3.75 -3.12 -15.25
CA GLU A 39 3.47 -3.13 -16.69
C GLU A 39 2.09 -2.56 -16.99
N ASN A 40 1.05 -2.99 -16.26
CA ASN A 40 -0.31 -2.50 -16.46
C ASN A 40 -0.42 -1.01 -16.10
N ALA A 41 0.22 -0.59 -15.02
CA ALA A 41 0.26 0.81 -14.60
C ALA A 41 0.91 1.67 -15.69
N GLU A 42 2.07 1.29 -16.23
CA GLU A 42 2.74 2.01 -17.32
C GLU A 42 1.91 2.06 -18.61
N LYS A 43 1.26 0.97 -19.01
CA LYS A 43 0.38 0.94 -20.19
C LYS A 43 -0.82 1.89 -20.07
N SER A 44 -1.24 2.21 -18.85
CA SER A 44 -2.34 3.14 -18.60
C SER A 44 -1.92 4.62 -18.53
N LEU A 45 -0.62 4.92 -18.69
CA LEU A 45 -0.12 6.30 -18.67
C LEU A 45 -0.16 6.94 -20.07
N PRO A 46 -0.17 8.28 -20.14
CA PRO A 46 -0.02 8.99 -21.41
C PRO A 46 1.30 8.65 -22.13
N PRO A 47 1.34 8.74 -23.47
CA PRO A 47 2.58 8.56 -24.22
C PRO A 47 3.69 9.49 -23.72
N GLY A 48 4.88 8.93 -23.48
CA GLY A 48 6.06 9.67 -23.01
C GLY A 48 6.14 9.84 -21.48
N ALA A 49 5.07 9.54 -20.74
CA ALA A 49 5.10 9.52 -19.28
C ALA A 49 5.77 8.25 -18.73
N ARG A 50 6.33 8.34 -17.51
CA ARG A 50 6.88 7.21 -16.76
C ARG A 50 6.15 7.02 -15.43
N LEU A 51 6.13 5.79 -14.93
CA LEU A 51 5.55 5.50 -13.62
C LEU A 51 6.49 5.96 -12.50
N LEU A 52 5.97 6.73 -11.54
CA LEU A 52 6.60 6.99 -10.26
C LEU A 52 5.92 6.13 -9.20
N SER A 53 6.53 4.99 -8.90
CA SER A 53 6.02 4.06 -7.91
C SER A 53 6.27 4.61 -6.50
N LEU A 54 5.22 4.65 -5.68
CA LEU A 54 5.24 5.08 -4.30
C LEU A 54 4.95 3.87 -3.40
N ILE A 55 5.73 3.70 -2.35
CA ILE A 55 5.56 2.64 -1.35
C ILE A 55 5.36 3.31 0.00
N LEU A 56 4.22 3.05 0.63
CA LEU A 56 3.93 3.52 1.97
C LEU A 56 4.37 2.46 2.98
N TYR A 57 5.00 2.90 4.07
CA TYR A 57 5.25 2.07 5.24
C TYR A 57 4.45 2.65 6.40
N SER A 58 3.80 1.76 7.11
CA SER A 58 2.94 2.09 8.23
C SER A 58 3.25 1.08 9.32
N ASP A 59 3.52 1.57 10.53
CA ASP A 59 3.70 0.74 11.72
C ASP A 59 3.46 1.60 12.96
N ALA A 60 2.45 1.25 13.76
CA ALA A 60 2.17 1.95 15.01
C ALA A 60 3.21 1.55 16.06
N THR A 61 3.99 2.53 16.52
CA THR A 61 5.14 2.28 17.40
C THR A 61 4.90 2.85 18.80
N ASN A 62 5.26 2.08 19.82
CA ASN A 62 5.27 2.57 21.20
C ASN A 62 6.46 3.53 21.39
N VAL A 63 6.21 4.70 21.96
CA VAL A 63 7.25 5.71 22.21
C VAL A 63 7.71 5.76 23.66
N ASP A 64 7.04 5.03 24.55
CA ASP A 64 7.49 4.83 25.92
C ASP A 64 7.72 3.35 26.22
N THR A 65 8.55 3.10 27.23
CA THR A 65 8.91 1.74 27.67
C THR A 65 7.72 0.96 28.25
N LEU A 66 6.63 1.66 28.60
CA LEU A 66 5.44 1.09 29.22
C LEU A 66 4.31 0.81 28.21
N GLY A 67 4.49 1.14 26.93
CA GLY A 67 3.47 1.02 25.88
C GLY A 67 2.25 1.93 26.03
N LYS A 68 2.32 3.00 26.83
CA LYS A 68 1.18 3.90 27.09
C LYS A 68 0.99 4.98 26.03
N SER A 69 2.06 5.33 25.35
CA SER A 69 2.09 6.34 24.30
C SER A 69 2.47 5.67 22.99
N GLN A 70 1.66 5.90 21.97
CA GLN A 70 1.85 5.37 20.63
C GLN A 70 1.94 6.52 19.64
N LEU A 71 2.80 6.35 18.64
CA LEU A 71 2.83 7.18 17.44
C LEU A 71 2.57 6.29 16.23
N HIS A 72 1.88 6.83 15.24
CA HIS A 72 1.55 6.11 14.02
C HIS A 72 2.20 6.78 12.81
N PRO A 73 3.52 6.61 12.60
CA PRO A 73 4.21 7.21 11.48
C PRO A 73 3.81 6.57 10.14
N ILE A 74 3.72 7.40 9.11
CA ILE A 74 3.65 7.00 7.71
C ILE A 74 4.94 7.43 7.02
N TYR A 75 5.69 6.46 6.52
CA TYR A 75 6.86 6.72 5.69
C TYR A 75 6.54 6.47 4.21
N LEU A 76 7.24 7.20 3.35
CA LEU A 76 7.21 7.03 1.91
C LEU A 76 8.57 6.60 1.40
N SER A 77 8.57 5.69 0.43
CA SER A 77 9.73 5.35 -0.39
C SER A 77 9.35 5.31 -1.86
N ILE A 78 10.33 5.49 -2.73
CA ILE A 78 10.14 5.43 -4.18
C ILE A 78 10.46 4.01 -4.65
N GLY A 79 9.48 3.34 -5.28
CA GLY A 79 9.61 1.98 -5.80
C GLY A 79 10.57 1.88 -6.99
N ASN A 80 10.83 2.98 -7.70
CA ASN A 80 11.83 3.07 -8.77
C ASN A 80 13.27 2.88 -8.25
N ILE A 81 13.51 2.99 -6.94
CA ILE A 81 14.82 2.74 -6.33
C ILE A 81 14.97 1.23 -6.12
N LYS A 82 16.07 0.63 -6.61
CA LYS A 82 16.39 -0.80 -6.43
C LYS A 82 16.31 -1.24 -4.97
N ASN A 83 15.87 -2.48 -4.73
CA ASN A 83 15.56 -2.98 -3.38
C ASN A 83 16.73 -2.82 -2.38
N TRP A 84 17.94 -3.22 -2.77
CA TRP A 84 19.13 -3.12 -1.92
C TRP A 84 19.44 -1.68 -1.48
N ARG A 85 19.11 -0.69 -2.31
CA ARG A 85 19.30 0.74 -2.03
C ARG A 85 18.15 1.32 -1.23
N ARG A 86 16.92 0.85 -1.52
CA ARG A 86 15.67 1.21 -0.85
C ARG A 86 15.63 0.81 0.63
N ASN A 87 16.40 -0.22 1.00
CA ASN A 87 16.53 -0.67 2.38
C ASN A 87 17.37 0.24 3.28
N LYS A 88 18.01 1.28 2.73
CA LYS A 88 18.73 2.27 3.53
C LYS A 88 17.78 3.35 4.09
N LYS A 89 18.14 3.92 5.24
CA LYS A 89 17.29 4.90 5.96
C LYS A 89 16.97 6.15 5.13
N ASP A 90 17.92 6.60 4.33
CA ASP A 90 17.80 7.80 3.48
C ASP A 90 16.95 7.58 2.21
N ALA A 91 16.51 6.36 1.94
CA ALA A 91 15.56 6.05 0.88
C ALA A 91 14.10 6.03 1.39
N LYS A 92 13.87 6.35 2.67
CA LYS A 92 12.56 6.42 3.30
C LYS A 92 12.41 7.80 3.94
N GLN A 93 11.30 8.47 3.68
CA GLN A 93 11.00 9.79 4.23
C GLN A 93 9.75 9.71 5.09
N LEU A 94 9.80 10.24 6.32
CA LEU A 94 8.60 10.40 7.15
C LEU A 94 7.69 11.44 6.49
N LEU A 95 6.44 11.07 6.23
CA LEU A 95 5.42 11.97 5.69
C LEU A 95 4.58 12.62 6.79
N ALA A 96 4.06 11.81 7.71
CA ALA A 96 3.15 12.27 8.75
C ALA A 96 3.07 11.28 9.93
N TYR A 97 2.45 11.74 11.01
CA TYR A 97 1.94 10.88 12.07
C TYR A 97 0.41 10.88 12.01
N LEU A 98 -0.21 9.71 11.90
CA LEU A 98 -1.65 9.59 11.92
C LEU A 98 -2.20 9.82 13.34
N PRO A 99 -3.36 10.47 13.48
CA PRO A 99 -4.02 10.62 14.76
C PRO A 99 -4.43 9.25 15.33
N ILE A 100 -4.14 9.05 16.62
CA ILE A 100 -4.59 7.87 17.37
C ILE A 100 -5.64 8.33 18.37
N LEU A 101 -6.90 7.94 18.13
CA LEU A 101 -7.99 8.25 19.06
C LEU A 101 -7.85 7.43 20.34
N LYS A 102 -8.01 8.09 21.49
CA LYS A 102 -7.98 7.46 22.81
C LYS A 102 -9.41 7.41 23.37
N SER A 103 -9.81 6.23 23.82
CA SER A 103 -11.05 6.05 24.58
C SER A 103 -10.84 6.48 26.04
N ASN A 104 -11.86 7.05 26.66
CA ASN A 104 -11.87 7.41 28.08
C ASN A 104 -11.99 6.18 28.99
N ASN A 105 -12.65 5.13 28.53
CA ASN A 105 -12.82 3.88 29.29
C ASN A 105 -12.96 2.64 28.39
N ILE A 106 -12.95 1.46 29.01
CA ILE A 106 -13.02 0.16 28.32
C ILE A 106 -14.36 -0.02 27.59
N THR A 107 -15.45 0.50 28.16
CA THR A 107 -16.80 0.40 27.57
C THR A 107 -16.87 1.16 26.25
N GLU A 108 -16.38 2.39 26.23
CA GLU A 108 -16.25 3.21 25.02
C GLU A 108 -15.32 2.54 24.01
N ARG A 109 -14.16 2.03 24.42
CA ARG A 109 -13.24 1.32 23.52
C ARG A 109 -13.90 0.15 22.80
N LYS A 110 -14.85 -0.53 23.45
CA LYS A 110 -15.59 -1.66 22.91
C LYS A 110 -16.83 -1.26 22.11
N SER A 111 -17.30 -0.02 22.24
CA SER A 111 -18.50 0.45 21.54
C SER A 111 -18.29 0.46 20.04
N GLU A 112 -19.35 0.20 19.28
CA GLU A 112 -19.24 0.22 17.83
C GLU A 112 -19.01 1.63 17.29
N THR A 113 -19.63 2.63 17.93
CA THR A 113 -19.45 4.05 17.59
C THR A 113 -17.98 4.49 17.67
N PHE A 114 -17.26 4.08 18.72
CA PHE A 114 -15.85 4.43 18.86
C PHE A 114 -14.99 3.72 17.82
N LYS A 115 -15.24 2.43 17.54
CA LYS A 115 -14.49 1.70 16.52
C LYS A 115 -14.72 2.27 15.12
N ILE A 116 -15.94 2.69 14.81
CA ILE A 116 -16.25 3.41 13.56
C ILE A 116 -15.43 4.71 13.50
N ALA A 117 -15.47 5.53 14.55
CA ALA A 117 -14.73 6.79 14.60
C ALA A 117 -13.21 6.58 14.42
N VAL A 118 -12.62 5.53 15.02
CA VAL A 118 -11.21 5.18 14.84
C VAL A 118 -10.90 4.86 13.37
N ARG A 119 -11.72 4.03 12.73
CA ARG A 119 -11.54 3.63 11.32
C ARG A 119 -11.73 4.82 10.38
N GLU A 120 -12.76 5.62 10.58
CA GLU A 120 -13.01 6.84 9.79
C GLU A 120 -11.87 7.85 9.95
N CYS A 121 -11.41 8.09 11.18
CA CYS A 121 -10.29 8.98 11.45
C CYS A 121 -9.02 8.50 10.72
N PHE A 122 -8.73 7.21 10.74
CA PHE A 122 -7.61 6.61 10.02
C PHE A 122 -7.71 6.82 8.50
N HIS A 123 -8.84 6.45 7.88
CA HIS A 123 -9.05 6.57 6.44
C HIS A 123 -9.11 8.02 5.97
N LYS A 124 -9.78 8.91 6.71
CA LYS A 124 -9.84 10.34 6.39
C LYS A 124 -8.48 11.01 6.50
N SER A 125 -7.66 10.61 7.48
CA SER A 125 -6.30 11.13 7.62
C SER A 125 -5.42 10.72 6.44
N LEU A 126 -5.54 9.48 5.97
CA LEU A 126 -4.84 8.99 4.78
C LEU A 126 -5.32 9.68 3.49
N GLU A 127 -6.63 9.88 3.35
CA GLU A 127 -7.19 10.64 2.22
C GLU A 127 -6.60 12.06 2.17
N LEU A 128 -6.59 12.78 3.29
CA LEU A 128 -6.01 14.13 3.37
C LEU A 128 -4.50 14.14 3.10
N LEU A 129 -3.77 13.14 3.62
CA LEU A 129 -2.33 13.00 3.40
C LEU A 129 -1.99 12.74 1.93
N LEU A 130 -2.81 11.94 1.24
CA LEU A 130 -2.56 11.49 -0.13
C LEU A 130 -3.29 12.32 -1.20
N ASP A 131 -4.16 13.26 -0.81
CA ASP A 131 -4.84 14.19 -1.73
C ASP A 131 -3.89 14.94 -2.69
N PRO A 132 -2.72 15.44 -2.25
CA PRO A 132 -1.75 16.04 -3.18
C PRO A 132 -1.28 15.07 -4.27
N LEU A 133 -1.11 13.79 -3.94
CA LEU A 133 -0.73 12.75 -4.91
C LEU A 133 -1.86 12.47 -5.91
N LEU A 134 -3.11 12.45 -5.44
CA LEU A 134 -4.27 12.29 -6.33
C LEU A 134 -4.38 13.41 -7.35
N LYS A 135 -4.09 14.65 -6.94
CA LYS A 135 -4.03 15.81 -7.83
C LYS A 135 -2.90 15.66 -8.85
N LEU A 136 -1.71 15.27 -8.40
CA LEU A 136 -0.56 15.03 -9.29
C LEU A 136 -0.82 13.89 -10.26
N ASN A 137 -1.55 12.85 -9.89
CA ASN A 137 -1.84 11.74 -10.79
C ASN A 137 -2.77 12.13 -11.97
N LYS A 138 -3.38 13.32 -11.98
CA LYS A 138 -4.09 13.83 -13.16
C LYS A 138 -3.14 14.38 -14.22
N ASN A 139 -2.12 15.11 -13.79
CA ASN A 139 -1.25 15.90 -14.67
C ASN A 139 0.21 15.39 -14.75
N GLY A 140 0.56 14.43 -13.91
CA GLY A 140 1.94 14.02 -13.67
C GLY A 140 2.76 15.11 -12.96
N ILE A 141 4.06 14.88 -12.89
CA ILE A 141 5.09 15.76 -12.35
C ILE A 141 6.37 15.62 -13.18
N ASP A 142 6.98 16.74 -13.56
CA ASP A 142 8.26 16.74 -14.24
C ASP A 142 9.40 16.71 -13.22
N LEU A 143 10.29 15.72 -13.34
CA LEU A 143 11.47 15.57 -12.50
C LEU A 143 12.74 15.66 -13.34
N PHE A 144 13.68 16.51 -12.95
CA PHE A 144 14.99 16.59 -13.58
C PHE A 144 15.91 15.50 -13.04
N LEU A 145 16.25 14.52 -13.88
CA LEU A 145 17.10 13.38 -13.53
C LEU A 145 18.12 13.16 -14.64
N ASN A 146 19.39 12.98 -14.27
CA ASN A 146 20.47 12.65 -15.23
C ASN A 146 20.54 13.61 -16.44
N ASN A 147 20.38 14.90 -16.18
CA ASN A 147 20.35 15.96 -17.19
C ASN A 147 19.15 15.92 -18.17
N GLU A 148 18.11 15.16 -17.83
CA GLU A 148 16.87 15.03 -18.60
C GLU A 148 15.68 15.45 -17.74
N MET A 149 14.71 16.17 -18.33
CA MET A 149 13.40 16.35 -17.72
C MET A 149 12.54 15.14 -18.06
N ILE A 150 12.10 14.40 -17.03
CA ILE A 150 11.28 13.19 -17.21
C ILE A 150 9.91 13.44 -16.59
N TRP A 151 8.86 13.21 -17.37
CA TRP A 151 7.48 13.35 -16.94
C TRP A 151 7.00 12.07 -16.24
N PHE A 152 6.59 12.18 -14.98
CA PHE A 152 6.21 11.06 -14.12
C PHE A 152 4.76 11.11 -13.66
N TYR A 153 4.11 9.96 -13.52
CA TYR A 153 2.82 9.82 -12.85
C TYR A 153 2.97 9.06 -11.53
N PRO A 154 2.69 9.69 -10.37
CA PRO A 154 2.79 9.02 -9.08
C PRO A 154 1.65 8.01 -8.89
N ARG A 155 1.98 6.78 -8.50
CA ARG A 155 1.00 5.78 -8.05
C ARG A 155 1.46 5.06 -6.80
N VAL A 156 0.52 4.82 -5.89
CA VAL A 156 0.77 3.96 -4.72
C VAL A 156 0.81 2.51 -5.20
N SER A 157 1.99 1.91 -5.15
CA SER A 157 2.25 0.53 -5.59
C SER A 157 2.02 -0.50 -4.49
N ALA A 158 2.37 -0.15 -3.25
CA ALA A 158 2.32 -1.06 -2.12
C ALA A 158 2.20 -0.27 -0.82
N ILE A 159 1.54 -0.89 0.14
CA ILE A 159 1.50 -0.47 1.53
C ILE A 159 2.11 -1.62 2.32
N ILE A 160 3.23 -1.34 2.99
CA ILE A 160 3.95 -2.31 3.81
C ILE A 160 3.60 -2.02 5.25
N SER A 161 2.93 -2.99 5.86
CA SER A 161 2.51 -2.95 7.26
C SER A 161 2.44 -4.37 7.81
N ASP A 162 2.25 -4.50 9.13
CA ASP A 162 1.92 -5.79 9.72
C ASP A 162 0.47 -6.23 9.37
N TRP A 163 0.10 -7.46 9.73
CA TRP A 163 -1.23 -8.01 9.42
C TRP A 163 -2.39 -7.25 10.08
N PRO A 164 -2.35 -6.96 11.40
CA PRO A 164 -3.39 -6.15 12.06
C PRO A 164 -3.59 -4.77 11.41
N GLU A 165 -2.53 -4.16 10.92
CA GLU A 165 -2.56 -2.86 10.27
C GLU A 165 -3.03 -2.96 8.83
N ALA A 166 -2.57 -3.95 8.06
CA ALA A 166 -3.06 -4.23 6.71
C ALA A 166 -4.58 -4.45 6.71
N ALA A 167 -5.11 -5.16 7.72
CA ALA A 167 -6.55 -5.31 7.91
C ALA A 167 -7.28 -3.97 8.17
N THR A 168 -6.60 -2.98 8.75
CA THR A 168 -7.13 -1.61 8.93
C THR A 168 -7.19 -0.85 7.61
N TYR A 169 -6.13 -0.95 6.79
CA TYR A 169 -6.09 -0.41 5.42
C TYR A 169 -7.18 -1.04 4.54
N CYS A 170 -7.38 -2.35 4.64
CA CYS A 170 -8.39 -3.08 3.87
C CYS A 170 -9.81 -2.97 4.44
N LEU A 171 -9.99 -2.42 5.64
CA LEU A 171 -11.26 -2.42 6.37
C LEU A 171 -11.84 -3.84 6.51
N THR A 172 -11.01 -4.80 6.88
CA THR A 172 -11.40 -6.20 7.10
C THR A 172 -11.35 -6.58 8.57
N TYR A 173 -12.21 -7.52 9.00
CA TYR A 173 -12.24 -7.97 10.38
C TYR A 173 -10.91 -8.62 10.81
N LYS A 174 -10.42 -8.25 11.99
CA LYS A 174 -9.11 -8.69 12.54
C LYS A 174 -9.16 -10.01 13.31
N SER A 175 -10.20 -10.83 13.10
CA SER A 175 -10.46 -11.98 13.98
C SER A 175 -10.19 -13.32 13.31
N PRO A 176 -9.41 -14.22 13.94
CA PRO A 176 -9.31 -15.61 13.51
C PRO A 176 -10.63 -16.37 13.68
N MET A 177 -11.58 -15.84 14.44
CA MET A 177 -12.95 -16.38 14.55
C MET A 177 -13.89 -15.84 13.46
N SER A 178 -13.39 -15.08 12.49
CA SER A 178 -14.21 -14.61 11.38
C SER A 178 -14.66 -15.79 10.48
N LYS A 179 -15.73 -15.57 9.70
CA LYS A 179 -16.21 -16.57 8.73
C LYS A 179 -15.15 -16.89 7.68
N HIS A 180 -14.32 -15.91 7.34
CA HIS A 180 -13.28 -15.99 6.32
C HIS A 180 -11.93 -15.55 6.91
N PRO A 181 -11.28 -16.42 7.69
CA PRO A 181 -10.09 -16.08 8.47
C PRO A 181 -8.83 -15.83 7.62
N CYS A 182 -8.80 -16.29 6.37
CA CYS A 182 -7.67 -16.04 5.48
C CYS A 182 -7.64 -14.58 5.02
N HIS A 183 -6.44 -13.98 5.04
CA HIS A 183 -6.21 -12.61 4.58
C HIS A 183 -6.14 -12.47 3.05
N PHE A 184 -5.94 -13.57 2.33
CA PHE A 184 -5.76 -13.57 0.87
C PHE A 184 -6.98 -14.06 0.09
N CYS A 185 -7.86 -14.86 0.71
CA CYS A 185 -9.01 -15.45 0.04
C CYS A 185 -10.23 -15.54 0.95
N LEU A 186 -11.38 -15.82 0.34
CA LEU A 186 -12.68 -15.96 0.99
C LEU A 186 -13.01 -17.43 1.29
N VAL A 187 -12.00 -18.28 1.51
CA VAL A 187 -12.23 -19.62 2.03
C VAL A 187 -12.87 -19.50 3.42
N THR A 188 -13.95 -20.25 3.64
CA THR A 188 -14.64 -20.28 4.93
C THR A 188 -13.78 -21.00 5.96
N ARG A 189 -13.95 -20.64 7.24
CA ARG A 189 -13.24 -21.28 8.35
C ARG A 189 -13.37 -22.81 8.32
N ASP A 190 -14.56 -23.30 8.01
CA ASP A 190 -14.85 -24.74 8.05
C ASP A 190 -14.19 -25.51 6.89
N ASN A 191 -13.80 -24.80 5.81
CA ASN A 191 -13.12 -25.37 4.65
C ASN A 191 -11.60 -25.14 4.65
N LEU A 192 -11.02 -24.51 5.68
CA LEU A 192 -9.57 -24.22 5.72
C LEU A 192 -8.67 -25.47 5.63
N ALA A 193 -9.16 -26.60 6.16
CA ALA A 193 -8.43 -27.87 6.16
C ALA A 193 -8.82 -28.79 4.99
N ASP A 194 -9.71 -28.33 4.11
CA ASP A 194 -10.16 -29.13 2.98
C ASP A 194 -9.12 -29.10 1.86
N LEU A 195 -8.41 -30.22 1.71
CA LEU A 195 -7.40 -30.43 0.67
C LEU A 195 -8.01 -30.65 -0.72
N ASN A 196 -9.32 -30.84 -0.83
CA ASN A 196 -10.01 -31.10 -2.09
C ASN A 196 -10.55 -29.83 -2.76
N LEU A 197 -10.40 -28.66 -2.11
CA LEU A 197 -10.79 -27.38 -2.70
C LEU A 197 -10.05 -27.14 -4.01
N GLN A 198 -10.80 -26.98 -5.10
CA GLN A 198 -10.22 -26.62 -6.37
C GLN A 198 -9.87 -25.12 -6.36
N ILE A 199 -8.83 -24.75 -7.11
CA ILE A 199 -8.38 -23.35 -7.15
C ILE A 199 -9.46 -22.40 -7.69
N ASP A 200 -10.31 -22.92 -8.58
CA ASP A 200 -11.43 -22.19 -9.19
C ASP A 200 -12.55 -21.88 -8.18
N ASP A 201 -12.64 -22.64 -7.09
CA ASP A 201 -13.61 -22.41 -6.00
C ASP A 201 -13.11 -21.37 -4.98
N ILE A 202 -11.86 -20.92 -5.11
CA ILE A 202 -11.21 -20.00 -4.17
C ILE A 202 -11.31 -18.58 -4.69
N THR A 203 -12.24 -17.80 -4.14
CA THR A 203 -12.32 -16.37 -4.44
C THR A 203 -11.22 -15.60 -3.71
N PRO A 204 -10.29 -14.91 -4.42
CA PRO A 204 -9.27 -14.09 -3.78
C PRO A 204 -9.84 -12.78 -3.24
N ARG A 205 -9.25 -12.27 -2.16
CA ARG A 205 -9.52 -10.93 -1.61
C ARG A 205 -8.77 -9.86 -2.40
N THR A 206 -9.18 -9.65 -3.65
CA THR A 206 -8.65 -8.57 -4.49
C THR A 206 -9.37 -7.25 -4.22
N HIS A 207 -8.75 -6.13 -4.57
CA HIS A 207 -9.40 -4.81 -4.53
C HIS A 207 -10.77 -4.85 -5.23
N VAL A 208 -10.84 -5.40 -6.45
CA VAL A 208 -12.05 -5.49 -7.26
C VAL A 208 -13.13 -6.33 -6.58
N ASN A 209 -12.80 -7.56 -6.16
CA ASN A 209 -13.78 -8.46 -5.54
C ASN A 209 -14.34 -7.85 -4.25
N MET A 210 -13.45 -7.32 -3.40
CA MET A 210 -13.84 -6.75 -2.11
C MET A 210 -14.72 -5.50 -2.28
N GLN A 211 -14.39 -4.64 -3.26
CA GLN A 211 -15.21 -3.47 -3.59
C GLN A 211 -16.59 -3.88 -4.12
N GLN A 212 -16.69 -4.94 -4.93
CA GLN A 212 -17.97 -5.46 -5.42
C GLN A 212 -18.88 -5.93 -4.28
N TYR A 213 -18.38 -6.72 -3.33
CA TYR A 213 -19.16 -7.14 -2.16
C TYR A 213 -19.63 -5.95 -1.32
N PHE A 214 -18.78 -4.93 -1.15
CA PHE A 214 -19.17 -3.73 -0.43
C PHE A 214 -20.30 -2.99 -1.15
N ASN A 215 -20.17 -2.75 -2.46
CA ASN A 215 -21.16 -2.05 -3.27
C ASN A 215 -22.51 -2.79 -3.34
N GLN A 216 -22.51 -4.12 -3.18
CA GLN A 216 -23.71 -4.95 -3.12
C GLN A 216 -24.34 -5.02 -1.72
N ASN A 217 -23.83 -4.26 -0.74
CA ASN A 217 -24.22 -4.32 0.68
C ASN A 217 -24.03 -5.73 1.31
N SER A 218 -23.13 -6.54 0.75
CA SER A 218 -22.81 -7.88 1.23
C SER A 218 -21.44 -7.95 1.92
N GLY A 219 -20.80 -6.81 2.19
CA GLY A 219 -19.47 -6.73 2.82
C GLY A 219 -19.34 -7.49 4.14
N ASN A 220 -20.36 -7.46 5.01
CA ASN A 220 -20.36 -8.21 6.27
C ASN A 220 -20.24 -9.73 6.06
N SER A 221 -20.76 -10.26 4.94
CA SER A 221 -20.65 -11.69 4.62
C SER A 221 -19.19 -12.10 4.41
N VAL A 222 -18.38 -11.20 3.84
CA VAL A 222 -16.95 -11.40 3.52
C VAL A 222 -16.01 -10.68 4.49
N CYS A 223 -16.53 -10.28 5.66
CA CYS A 223 -15.79 -9.67 6.75
C CYS A 223 -15.18 -8.29 6.42
N ILE A 224 -15.93 -7.46 5.69
CA ILE A 224 -15.62 -6.04 5.43
C ILE A 224 -16.41 -5.16 6.42
N GLU A 225 -15.77 -4.13 6.94
CA GLU A 225 -16.38 -3.10 7.77
C GLU A 225 -17.27 -2.19 6.90
N ASN A 226 -18.43 -1.76 7.43
CA ASN A 226 -19.37 -0.91 6.68
C ASN A 226 -18.93 0.57 6.66
N ILE A 227 -17.72 0.85 6.16
CA ILE A 227 -17.11 2.18 6.04
C ILE A 227 -16.46 2.26 4.65
N SER A 228 -16.52 3.42 4.02
CA SER A 228 -15.88 3.64 2.72
C SER A 228 -14.37 3.50 2.82
N ASN A 229 -13.78 2.64 1.98
CA ASN A 229 -12.34 2.50 1.87
C ASN A 229 -11.78 3.51 0.86
N PHE A 230 -11.00 4.49 1.33
CA PHE A 230 -10.36 5.49 0.46
C PHE A 230 -9.48 4.85 -0.63
N PHE A 231 -8.82 3.73 -0.31
CA PHE A 231 -7.91 3.05 -1.25
C PHE A 231 -8.63 2.45 -2.45
N TRP A 232 -9.96 2.28 -2.39
CA TRP A 232 -10.72 1.85 -3.55
C TRP A 232 -10.78 2.87 -4.68
N ASN A 233 -10.53 4.13 -4.37
CA ASN A 233 -10.53 5.24 -5.33
C ASN A 233 -9.13 5.53 -5.89
N LEU A 234 -8.10 4.80 -5.45
CA LEU A 234 -6.76 4.95 -6.00
C LEU A 234 -6.64 4.21 -7.35
N PRO A 235 -5.93 4.80 -8.34
CA PRO A 235 -5.72 4.22 -9.66
C PRO A 235 -4.49 3.29 -9.76
#